data_AF-A0A2K6EUY1-F1
#
_entry.id   AF-A0A2K6EUY1-F1
#
_cell.length_a   1.000
_cell.length_b   1.000
_cell.length_c   1.000
_cell.angle_alpha   90.00
_cell.angle_beta   90.00
_cell.angle_gamma   90.00
#
_symmetry.space_group_name_H-M   'P 1'
#
loop_
_entity.id
_entity.type
_entity.pdbx_description
1 polymer ?
#
loop_
_entity_poly.entity_id
_entity_poly.type
_entity_poly.pdbx_seq_one_letter_code
_entity_poly.pdbx_strand_id
1 'polypeptide(L)'
;EIKAGPIYPIKEKKDRTRLALIICNTEFDHLARRNGADHDIVGMKGLLEGLGYSVEVKEKLTARDMESVLREFAARPEHKTSDSTFVVLMSHGILDGICGTRHSEETSDVLPYDTVFQIFNNRNCLSLKDKPSHHCPGLQRQHDVTCKLHWTQVAIFVSIIVDNVSWRDITKGSLFITQLITCFQKYSWCCHLQEVFRK
;
A
#
# COMPACT_ATOMS: atom_id res chain seq x y z
N GLU A 1 23.00 16.42 15.71
CA GLU A 1 23.32 15.14 15.04
C GLU A 1 22.11 14.23 15.11
N ILE A 2 21.52 13.86 13.97
CA ILE A 2 20.46 12.84 13.93
C ILE A 2 21.17 11.50 13.96
N LYS A 3 21.11 10.78 15.09
CA LYS A 3 21.60 9.40 15.15
C LYS A 3 20.81 8.58 14.14
N ALA A 4 21.49 8.09 13.10
CA ALA A 4 20.91 7.13 12.17
C ALA A 4 20.45 5.90 12.98
N GLY A 5 19.14 5.63 12.96
CA GLY A 5 18.59 4.42 13.55
C GLY A 5 19.15 3.16 12.85
N PRO A 6 18.98 1.97 13.46
CA PRO A 6 19.50 0.73 12.89
C PRO A 6 18.93 0.49 11.48
N ILE A 7 19.82 0.38 10.49
CA ILE A 7 19.48 0.07 9.09
C ILE A 7 18.83 -1.32 9.04
N TYR A 8 17.73 -1.41 8.31
CA TYR A 8 17.04 -2.67 8.11
C TYR A 8 17.89 -3.62 7.24
N PRO A 9 18.21 -4.85 7.69
CA PRO A 9 19.08 -5.75 6.93
C PRO A 9 18.38 -6.20 5.65
N ILE A 10 19.03 -5.97 4.52
CA ILE A 10 18.54 -6.33 3.18
C ILE A 10 19.12 -7.69 2.82
N LYS A 11 18.27 -8.64 2.40
CA LYS A 11 18.73 -9.94 1.91
C LYS A 11 19.39 -9.75 0.54
N GLU A 12 20.39 -10.59 0.24
CA GLU A 12 21.06 -10.57 -1.06
C GLU A 12 20.07 -10.82 -2.20
N LYS A 13 20.33 -10.23 -3.36
CA LYS A 13 19.42 -10.24 -4.51
C LYS A 13 19.15 -11.66 -5.04
N LYS A 14 20.09 -12.60 -4.88
CA LYS A 14 19.99 -13.96 -5.44
C LYS A 14 19.00 -14.86 -4.70
N ASP A 15 18.85 -14.67 -3.39
CA ASP A 15 18.11 -15.61 -2.53
C ASP A 15 16.79 -15.03 -1.99
N ARG A 16 16.47 -13.76 -2.30
CA ARG A 16 15.27 -13.08 -1.79
C ARG A 16 14.08 -13.17 -2.74
N THR A 17 12.91 -13.41 -2.17
CA THR A 17 11.63 -13.50 -2.89
C THR A 17 10.69 -12.38 -2.45
N ARG A 18 11.05 -11.15 -2.81
CA ARG A 18 10.25 -9.96 -2.50
C ARG A 18 8.91 -10.02 -3.21
N LEU A 19 7.82 -9.91 -2.46
CA LEU A 19 6.47 -9.82 -2.98
C LEU A 19 5.88 -8.45 -2.68
N ALA A 20 5.04 -7.97 -3.59
CA ALA A 20 4.19 -6.81 -3.37
C ALA A 20 2.78 -7.07 -3.91
N LEU A 21 1.80 -6.44 -3.29
CA LEU A 21 0.39 -6.52 -3.68
C LEU A 21 -0.13 -5.12 -4.01
N ILE A 22 -0.83 -5.00 -5.13
CA ILE A 22 -1.61 -3.82 -5.49
C ILE A 22 -3.08 -4.25 -5.58
N ILE A 23 -3.95 -3.63 -4.78
CA ILE A 23 -5.40 -3.74 -4.93
C ILE A 23 -5.92 -2.40 -5.44
N CYS A 24 -6.57 -2.38 -6.61
CA CYS A 24 -7.13 -1.17 -7.18
C CYS A 24 -8.59 -1.36 -7.64
N ASN A 25 -9.50 -0.58 -7.08
CA ASN A 25 -10.87 -0.51 -7.58
C ASN A 25 -11.01 0.75 -8.44
N THR A 26 -11.21 0.55 -9.75
CA THR A 26 -11.39 1.64 -10.73
C THR A 26 -12.87 1.87 -11.03
N GLU A 27 -13.65 0.80 -11.13
CA GLU A 27 -15.09 0.80 -11.43
C GLU A 27 -15.88 0.36 -10.21
N PHE A 28 -17.06 0.97 -10.02
CA PHE A 28 -17.94 0.73 -8.88
C PHE A 28 -19.39 0.69 -9.37
N ASP A 29 -20.24 -0.04 -8.67
CA ASP A 29 -21.64 -0.20 -9.04
C ASP A 29 -22.44 1.09 -8.79
N HIS A 30 -22.09 1.80 -7.71
CA HIS A 30 -22.84 2.97 -7.23
C HIS A 30 -21.98 4.22 -7.02
N LEU A 31 -20.65 4.11 -7.13
CA LEU A 31 -19.73 5.25 -7.00
C LEU A 31 -19.15 5.65 -8.36
N ALA A 32 -18.64 6.88 -8.45
CA ALA A 32 -18.01 7.37 -9.67
C ALA A 32 -16.75 6.54 -10.04
N ARG A 33 -16.54 6.31 -11.34
CA ARG A 33 -15.32 5.67 -11.86
C ARG A 33 -14.09 6.51 -11.51
N ARG A 34 -13.01 5.85 -11.06
CA ARG A 34 -11.72 6.49 -10.75
C ARG A 34 -10.84 6.62 -12.00
N ASN A 35 -11.18 7.57 -12.87
CA ASN A 35 -10.39 7.83 -14.08
C ASN A 35 -8.91 8.11 -13.75
N GLY A 36 -8.01 7.60 -14.60
CA GLY A 36 -6.56 7.68 -14.39
C GLY A 36 -5.98 6.67 -13.40
N ALA A 37 -6.79 5.84 -12.73
CA ALA A 37 -6.29 4.78 -11.85
C ALA A 37 -5.43 3.74 -12.58
N ASP A 38 -5.66 3.53 -13.88
CA ASP A 38 -4.86 2.61 -14.70
C ASP A 38 -3.40 3.08 -14.79
N HIS A 39 -3.18 4.39 -14.89
CA HIS A 39 -1.83 4.99 -14.85
C HIS A 39 -1.18 4.83 -13.48
N ASP A 40 -1.97 4.94 -12.40
CA ASP A 40 -1.49 4.71 -11.03
C ASP A 40 -0.99 3.27 -10.86
N ILE A 41 -1.76 2.29 -11.36
CA ILE A 41 -1.40 0.86 -11.32
C ILE A 41 -0.09 0.62 -12.09
N VAL A 42 -0.01 1.09 -13.34
CA VAL A 42 1.17 0.89 -14.19
C VAL A 42 2.42 1.52 -13.55
N GLY A 43 2.29 2.75 -13.05
CA GLY A 43 3.40 3.47 -12.42
C GLY A 43 3.89 2.80 -11.14
N MET A 44 2.98 2.42 -10.24
CA MET A 44 3.33 1.75 -8.99
C MET A 44 3.90 0.36 -9.22
N LYS A 45 3.34 -0.40 -10.18
CA LYS A 45 3.87 -1.70 -10.56
C LYS A 45 5.31 -1.58 -11.07
N GLY A 46 5.55 -0.69 -12.02
CA GLY A 46 6.89 -0.47 -12.58
C GLY A 46 7.90 -0.01 -11.53
N LEU A 47 7.48 0.85 -10.59
CA LEU A 47 8.31 1.26 -9.46
C LEU A 47 8.70 0.05 -8.59
N LEU A 48 7.73 -0.75 -8.16
CA LEU A 48 7.97 -1.87 -7.25
C LEU A 48 8.78 -2.99 -7.92
N GLU A 49 8.53 -3.27 -9.20
CA GLU A 49 9.37 -4.18 -10.00
C GLU A 49 10.81 -3.65 -10.12
N GLY A 50 10.99 -2.35 -10.33
CA GLY A 50 12.30 -1.69 -10.33
C GLY A 50 13.05 -1.80 -9.00
N LEU A 51 12.32 -1.86 -7.87
CA LEU A 51 12.87 -2.12 -6.53
C LEU A 51 13.11 -3.63 -6.25
N GLY A 52 12.79 -4.49 -7.22
CA GLY A 52 13.02 -5.93 -7.18
C GLY A 52 11.92 -6.72 -6.47
N TYR A 53 10.68 -6.23 -6.45
CA TYR A 53 9.51 -6.98 -5.98
C TYR A 53 8.82 -7.67 -7.15
N SER A 54 8.30 -8.88 -6.93
CA SER A 54 7.28 -9.48 -7.79
C SER A 54 5.92 -8.93 -7.38
N VAL A 55 5.25 -8.25 -8.31
CA VAL A 55 4.03 -7.49 -8.02
C VAL A 55 2.79 -8.25 -8.48
N GLU A 56 1.89 -8.54 -7.54
CA GLU A 56 0.55 -9.07 -7.81
C GLU A 56 -0.45 -7.91 -7.84
N VAL A 57 -1.25 -7.83 -8.90
CA VAL A 57 -2.29 -6.79 -9.06
C VAL A 57 -3.66 -7.46 -9.01
N LYS A 58 -4.55 -6.92 -8.18
CA LYS A 58 -5.96 -7.31 -8.09
C LYS A 58 -6.85 -6.10 -8.28
N GLU A 59 -7.92 -6.29 -9.02
CA GLU A 59 -8.84 -5.21 -9.36
C GLU A 59 -10.29 -5.64 -9.16
N LYS A 60 -11.18 -4.66 -9.01
CA LYS A 60 -12.63 -4.84 -8.93
C LYS A 60 -13.07 -5.82 -7.82
N LEU A 61 -12.59 -5.59 -6.59
CA LEU A 61 -12.87 -6.41 -5.43
C LEU A 61 -13.92 -5.78 -4.51
N THR A 62 -14.81 -6.62 -3.95
CA THR A 62 -15.61 -6.25 -2.78
C THR A 62 -14.73 -6.14 -1.54
N ALA A 63 -15.21 -5.53 -0.45
CA ALA A 63 -14.48 -5.49 0.82
C ALA A 63 -14.13 -6.89 1.34
N ARG A 64 -15.06 -7.84 1.19
CA ARG A 64 -14.84 -9.24 1.56
C ARG A 64 -13.73 -9.88 0.73
N ASP A 65 -13.73 -9.64 -0.58
CA ASP A 65 -12.71 -10.22 -1.47
C ASP A 65 -11.35 -9.56 -1.24
N MET A 66 -11.31 -8.25 -0.98
CA MET A 66 -10.09 -7.56 -0.55
C MET A 66 -9.52 -8.20 0.71
N GLU A 67 -10.36 -8.49 1.72
CA GLU A 67 -9.91 -9.17 2.94
C GLU A 67 -9.34 -10.56 2.64
N SER A 68 -10.02 -11.36 1.81
CA SER A 68 -9.55 -12.70 1.42
C SER A 68 -8.19 -12.63 0.75
N VAL A 69 -8.04 -11.75 -0.25
CA VAL A 69 -6.78 -11.53 -0.97
C VAL A 69 -5.67 -11.10 -0.02
N LEU A 70 -5.95 -10.19 0.92
CA LEU A 70 -4.94 -9.73 1.89
C LEU A 70 -4.50 -10.87 2.82
N ARG A 71 -5.42 -11.73 3.25
CA ARG A 71 -5.11 -12.91 4.08
C ARG A 71 -4.31 -13.94 3.32
N GLU A 72 -4.70 -14.25 2.09
CA GLU A 72 -3.97 -15.16 1.20
C GLU A 72 -2.56 -14.65 0.93
N PHE A 73 -2.42 -13.36 0.64
CA PHE A 73 -1.14 -12.71 0.44
C PHE A 73 -0.27 -12.78 1.71
N ALA A 74 -0.81 -12.42 2.88
CA ALA A 74 -0.08 -12.51 4.15
C ALA A 74 0.40 -13.92 4.50
N ALA A 75 -0.29 -14.96 4.00
CA ALA A 75 0.07 -16.37 4.21
C ALA A 75 1.12 -16.92 3.24
N ARG A 76 1.60 -16.11 2.28
CA ARG A 76 2.51 -16.57 1.22
C ARG A 76 3.85 -17.06 1.78
N PRO A 77 4.32 -18.27 1.39
CA PRO A 77 5.59 -18.81 1.88
C PRO A 77 6.80 -17.97 1.46
N GLU A 78 6.71 -17.24 0.35
CA GLU A 78 7.75 -16.33 -0.15
C GLU A 78 8.09 -15.23 0.85
N HIS A 79 7.20 -14.88 1.76
CA HIS A 79 7.50 -13.91 2.81
C HIS A 79 8.62 -14.38 3.75
N LYS A 80 8.82 -15.70 3.92
CA LYS A 80 9.90 -16.25 4.78
C LYS A 80 11.30 -15.96 4.21
N THR A 81 11.41 -16.00 2.89
CA THR A 81 12.65 -15.71 2.14
C THR A 81 12.69 -14.25 1.67
N SER A 82 11.63 -13.47 1.89
CA SER A 82 11.63 -12.02 1.69
C SER A 82 12.28 -11.28 2.86
N ASP A 83 12.70 -10.04 2.62
CA ASP A 83 13.12 -9.10 3.66
C ASP A 83 12.07 -8.00 3.91
N SER A 84 11.11 -7.85 2.99
CA SER A 84 10.10 -6.80 3.05
C SER A 84 8.94 -7.07 2.11
N THR A 85 7.82 -6.36 2.28
CA THR A 85 6.70 -6.39 1.35
C THR A 85 6.05 -5.01 1.23
N PHE A 86 5.40 -4.78 0.09
CA PHE A 86 4.59 -3.59 -0.17
C PHE A 86 3.14 -4.01 -0.38
N VAL A 87 2.20 -3.33 0.27
CA VAL A 87 0.76 -3.49 0.01
C VAL A 87 0.21 -2.13 -0.38
N VAL A 88 -0.27 -1.98 -1.61
CA VAL A 88 -0.81 -0.73 -2.15
C VAL A 88 -2.31 -0.87 -2.35
N LEU A 89 -3.10 -0.07 -1.65
CA LEU A 89 -4.56 -0.07 -1.72
C LEU A 89 -5.04 1.24 -2.36
N MET A 90 -5.78 1.14 -3.46
CA MET A 90 -6.25 2.28 -4.25
C MET A 90 -7.74 2.14 -4.52
N SER A 91 -8.57 2.90 -3.79
CA SER A 91 -10.03 2.90 -3.96
C SER A 91 -10.61 4.25 -3.52
N HIS A 92 -11.94 4.38 -3.59
CA HIS A 92 -12.65 5.37 -2.77
C HIS A 92 -12.52 4.99 -1.29
N GLY A 93 -12.59 5.95 -0.40
CA GLY A 93 -12.60 5.66 1.02
C GLY A 93 -13.45 6.62 1.81
N ILE A 94 -13.82 6.13 2.98
CA ILE A 94 -14.58 6.85 3.99
C ILE A 94 -13.71 6.96 5.24
N LEU A 95 -14.24 7.61 6.29
CA LEU A 95 -13.50 7.92 7.52
C LEU A 95 -12.71 6.73 8.08
N ASP A 96 -13.32 5.54 8.12
CA ASP A 96 -12.76 4.36 8.79
C ASP A 96 -12.47 3.16 7.87
N GLY A 97 -12.56 3.33 6.53
CA GLY A 97 -12.24 2.21 5.64
C GLY A 97 -12.22 2.50 4.14
N ILE A 98 -11.93 1.44 3.41
CA ILE A 98 -11.71 1.40 1.97
C ILE A 98 -12.95 0.81 1.31
N CYS A 99 -13.52 1.51 0.32
CA CYS A 99 -14.71 1.05 -0.38
C CYS A 99 -14.39 -0.15 -1.29
N GLY A 100 -15.18 -1.20 -1.20
CA GLY A 100 -15.30 -2.22 -2.23
C GLY A 100 -16.15 -1.73 -3.40
N THR A 101 -16.26 -2.54 -4.45
CA THR A 101 -16.98 -2.19 -5.69
C THR A 101 -18.48 -1.97 -5.48
N ARG A 102 -19.08 -2.54 -4.44
CA ARG A 102 -20.53 -2.55 -4.20
C ARG A 102 -20.98 -1.49 -3.19
N HIS A 103 -20.07 -0.61 -2.75
CA HIS A 103 -20.39 0.38 -1.71
C HIS A 103 -21.40 1.40 -2.25
N SER A 104 -22.44 1.67 -1.46
CA SER A 104 -23.42 2.73 -1.68
C SER A 104 -23.85 3.34 -0.35
N GLU A 105 -24.65 4.40 -0.40
CA GLU A 105 -25.25 5.01 0.80
C GLU A 105 -26.14 4.03 1.58
N GLU A 106 -26.75 3.05 0.89
CA GLU A 106 -27.66 2.06 1.47
C GLU A 106 -26.96 0.75 1.83
N THR A 107 -25.90 0.38 1.10
CA THR A 107 -25.18 -0.89 1.27
C THR A 107 -23.71 -0.65 1.59
N SER A 108 -23.31 -1.01 2.82
CA SER A 108 -21.93 -0.88 3.28
C SER A 108 -21.06 -2.04 2.81
N ASP A 109 -20.30 -1.81 1.74
CA ASP A 109 -19.19 -2.66 1.28
C ASP A 109 -17.85 -1.97 1.58
N VAL A 110 -17.41 -1.99 2.83
CA VAL A 110 -16.22 -1.27 3.29
C VAL A 110 -15.27 -2.20 4.04
N LEU A 111 -13.99 -2.17 3.66
CA LEU A 111 -12.91 -2.84 4.38
C LEU A 111 -12.32 -1.88 5.42
N PRO A 112 -12.47 -2.16 6.73
CA PRO A 112 -11.90 -1.30 7.76
C PRO A 112 -10.37 -1.26 7.69
N TYR A 113 -9.77 -0.09 7.92
CA TYR A 113 -8.30 0.02 7.95
C TYR A 113 -7.68 -0.89 9.01
N ASP A 114 -8.34 -1.02 10.17
CA ASP A 114 -7.90 -1.87 11.27
C ASP A 114 -7.81 -3.34 10.86
N THR A 115 -8.70 -3.82 9.98
CA THR A 115 -8.65 -5.19 9.45
C THR A 115 -7.36 -5.41 8.67
N VAL A 116 -6.95 -4.45 7.83
CA VAL A 116 -5.68 -4.53 7.09
C VAL A 116 -4.50 -4.64 8.06
N PHE A 117 -4.45 -3.81 9.10
CA PHE A 117 -3.40 -3.87 10.11
C PHE A 117 -3.42 -5.16 10.92
N GLN A 118 -4.59 -5.69 11.22
CA GLN A 118 -4.73 -6.96 11.93
C GLN A 118 -4.22 -8.12 11.08
N ILE A 119 -4.44 -8.13 9.77
CA ILE A 119 -3.95 -9.19 8.88
C ILE A 119 -2.41 -9.21 8.87
N PHE A 120 -1.77 -8.04 8.78
CA PHE A 120 -0.31 -7.93 8.69
C PHE A 120 0.40 -7.78 10.05
N ASN A 121 -0.29 -8.03 11.17
CA ASN A 121 0.34 -7.97 12.48
C ASN A 121 1.24 -9.19 12.76
N ASN A 122 2.15 -9.05 13.73
CA ASN A 122 3.11 -10.08 14.14
C ASN A 122 2.48 -11.42 14.62
N ARG A 123 1.18 -11.45 14.91
CA ARG A 123 0.47 -12.67 15.32
C ARG A 123 -0.06 -13.46 14.12
N ASN A 124 -0.49 -12.75 13.07
CA ASN A 124 -1.15 -13.34 11.91
C ASN A 124 -0.18 -13.54 10.73
N CYS A 125 0.94 -12.83 10.68
CA CYS A 125 2.01 -13.04 9.69
C CYS A 125 3.34 -13.41 10.38
N LEU A 126 3.45 -14.66 10.83
CA LEU A 126 4.64 -15.19 11.53
C LEU A 126 5.92 -15.11 10.67
N SER A 127 5.78 -15.14 9.34
CA SER A 127 6.89 -15.09 8.38
C SER A 127 7.63 -13.74 8.36
N LEU A 128 7.04 -12.67 8.91
CA LEU A 128 7.59 -11.30 8.94
C LEU A 128 7.97 -10.84 10.36
N LYS A 129 8.02 -11.79 11.29
CA LYS A 129 8.31 -11.53 12.71
C LYS A 129 9.82 -11.37 12.88
N ASP A 130 10.28 -10.19 13.30
CA ASP A 130 11.50 -9.96 14.10
C ASP A 130 11.77 -8.44 14.27
N LYS A 131 11.12 -7.80 15.25
CA LYS A 131 11.52 -6.57 15.98
C LYS A 131 10.43 -6.12 16.97
N PRO A 132 10.75 -5.34 18.02
CA PRO A 132 9.76 -4.85 18.97
C PRO A 132 8.75 -3.96 18.25
N SER A 133 7.46 -4.25 18.43
CA SER A 133 6.37 -3.41 17.95
C SER A 133 6.32 -2.12 18.76
N HIS A 134 7.19 -1.17 18.45
CA HIS A 134 7.01 0.21 18.87
C HIS A 134 5.83 0.77 18.08
N HIS A 135 4.72 0.98 18.79
CA HIS A 135 3.56 1.67 18.27
C HIS A 135 3.99 3.10 17.94
N CYS A 136 4.30 3.37 16.67
CA CYS A 136 4.42 4.74 16.16
C CYS A 136 3.02 5.19 15.73
N PRO A 137 2.36 6.12 16.43
CA PRO A 137 1.16 6.77 15.91
C PRO A 137 1.62 7.75 14.82
N GLY A 138 1.95 7.21 13.65
CA GLY A 138 2.36 7.97 12.47
C GLY A 138 1.26 7.90 11.42
N LEU A 139 0.05 8.35 11.74
CA LEU A 139 -0.95 8.68 10.72
C LEU A 139 -0.54 10.04 10.14
N GLN A 140 0.30 10.07 9.11
CA GLN A 140 0.46 11.29 8.33
C GLN A 140 -0.72 11.38 7.38
N ARG A 141 -1.80 12.03 7.83
CA ARG A 141 -2.81 12.57 6.91
C ARG A 141 -2.18 13.78 6.23
N GLN A 142 -1.93 13.68 4.94
CA GLN A 142 -1.59 14.84 4.13
C GLN A 142 -2.46 14.74 2.88
N HIS A 143 -3.39 15.69 2.74
CA HIS A 143 -4.31 15.87 1.61
C HIS A 143 -4.83 14.55 1.00
N ASP A 144 -5.96 14.08 1.50
CA ASP A 144 -6.76 12.93 1.01
C ASP A 144 -6.11 11.54 1.12
N VAL A 145 -4.83 11.44 1.49
CA VAL A 145 -4.08 10.17 1.53
C VAL A 145 -3.73 9.75 2.96
N THR A 146 -3.89 8.45 3.24
CA THR A 146 -3.46 7.82 4.50
C THR A 146 -2.27 6.90 4.26
N CYS A 147 -1.06 7.40 4.41
CA CYS A 147 0.15 6.57 4.45
C CYS A 147 0.41 6.10 5.88
N LYS A 148 0.44 4.78 6.11
CA LYS A 148 0.80 4.19 7.41
C LYS A 148 1.91 3.15 7.22
N LEU A 149 3.11 3.50 7.68
CA LEU A 149 4.25 2.59 7.72
C LEU A 149 4.17 1.72 8.97
N HIS A 150 4.07 0.39 8.80
CA HIS A 150 4.15 -0.54 9.91
C HIS A 150 5.56 -1.11 10.05
N TRP A 151 6.15 -1.03 11.24
CA TRP A 151 7.57 -1.27 11.49
C TRP A 151 7.96 -2.74 11.66
N THR A 152 7.32 -3.64 10.90
CA THR A 152 7.54 -5.09 11.00
C THR A 152 7.76 -5.70 9.62
N GLN A 153 8.67 -5.13 8.82
CA GLN A 153 9.00 -5.63 7.46
C GLN A 153 7.90 -5.39 6.40
N VAL A 154 6.78 -4.76 6.74
CA VAL A 154 5.64 -4.49 5.84
C VAL A 154 5.46 -2.99 5.65
N ALA A 155 5.62 -2.49 4.42
CA ALA A 155 5.20 -1.15 4.07
C ALA A 155 3.79 -1.19 3.46
N ILE A 156 2.81 -0.53 4.11
CA ILE A 156 1.43 -0.45 3.61
C ILE A 156 1.18 0.97 3.10
N PHE A 157 0.83 1.06 1.81
CA PHE A 157 0.42 2.28 1.13
C PHE A 157 -1.09 2.24 0.96
N VAL A 158 -1.77 3.23 1.50
CA VAL A 158 -3.20 3.40 1.25
C VAL A 158 -3.38 4.75 0.58
N SER A 159 -3.63 4.73 -0.73
CA SER A 159 -3.99 5.92 -1.48
C SER A 159 -5.50 5.94 -1.62
N ILE A 160 -6.13 6.84 -0.87
CA ILE A 160 -7.58 6.98 -0.81
C ILE A 160 -7.94 8.26 -1.55
N ILE A 161 -9.10 8.27 -2.19
CA ILE A 161 -9.77 9.51 -2.54
C ILE A 161 -10.87 9.66 -1.51
N VAL A 162 -10.70 10.60 -0.59
CA VAL A 162 -11.79 11.06 0.28
C VAL A 162 -12.34 12.31 -0.38
N ASP A 163 -13.64 12.32 -0.68
CA ASP A 163 -14.35 13.39 -1.35
C ASP A 163 -13.95 13.68 -2.82
N ASN A 164 -14.93 14.24 -3.53
CA ASN A 164 -15.05 14.36 -4.99
C ASN A 164 -13.90 15.05 -5.78
N VAL A 165 -12.74 15.36 -5.19
CA VAL A 165 -11.67 16.10 -5.88
C VAL A 165 -10.27 15.66 -5.45
N SER A 166 -9.89 14.40 -5.71
CA SER A 166 -8.46 14.16 -5.96
C SER A 166 -8.14 14.81 -7.31
N TRP A 167 -7.22 15.78 -7.35
CA TRP A 167 -6.71 16.34 -8.60
C TRP A 167 -6.03 15.23 -9.41
N ARG A 168 -6.83 14.59 -10.26
CA ARG A 168 -6.43 13.52 -11.16
C ARG A 168 -6.37 14.10 -12.56
N ASP A 169 -5.23 13.92 -13.19
CA ASP A 169 -5.12 14.12 -14.62
C ASP A 169 -5.54 12.80 -15.28
N ILE A 170 -6.55 12.86 -16.14
CA ILE A 170 -7.08 11.67 -16.85
C ILE A 170 -5.97 10.95 -17.63
N THR A 171 -4.93 11.68 -18.06
CA THR A 171 -3.81 11.18 -18.85
C THR A 171 -2.56 10.85 -18.03
N LYS A 172 -2.46 11.30 -16.77
CA LYS A 172 -1.25 11.10 -15.93
C LYS A 172 -1.52 10.37 -14.62
N GLY A 173 -2.79 10.17 -14.24
CA GLY A 173 -3.18 9.55 -12.99
C GLY A 173 -3.25 10.52 -11.81
N SER A 174 -3.14 9.97 -10.61
CA SER A 174 -3.13 10.74 -9.36
C SER A 174 -1.84 11.53 -9.22
N LEU A 175 -1.98 12.82 -8.87
CA LEU A 175 -0.84 13.66 -8.54
C LEU A 175 -0.01 13.05 -7.40
N PHE A 176 -0.67 12.46 -6.39
CA PHE A 176 -0.02 11.80 -5.27
C PHE A 176 0.82 10.60 -5.73
N ILE A 177 0.24 9.70 -6.53
CA ILE A 177 0.97 8.51 -7.01
C ILE A 177 2.12 8.92 -7.91
N THR A 178 1.91 9.91 -8.79
CA THR A 178 2.95 10.46 -9.66
C THR A 178 4.10 11.06 -8.85
N GLN A 179 3.80 11.87 -7.83
CA GLN A 179 4.80 12.46 -6.94
C GLN A 179 5.51 11.39 -6.11
N LEU A 180 4.79 10.41 -5.58
CA LEU A 180 5.34 9.29 -4.84
C LEU A 180 6.35 8.52 -5.69
N ILE A 181 5.97 8.14 -6.91
CA ILE A 181 6.86 7.46 -7.86
C ILE A 181 8.09 8.31 -8.15
N THR A 182 7.89 9.60 -8.42
CA THR A 182 9.00 10.54 -8.70
C THR A 182 9.97 10.65 -7.52
N CYS A 183 9.46 10.79 -6.30
CA CYS A 183 10.28 10.85 -5.08
C CYS A 183 11.04 9.55 -4.88
N PHE A 184 10.39 8.39 -5.05
CA PHE A 184 11.07 7.10 -4.95
C PHE A 184 12.18 6.97 -5.98
N GLN A 185 11.91 7.23 -7.26
CA GLN A 185 12.92 7.16 -8.32
C GLN A 185 14.10 8.10 -8.07
N LYS A 186 13.84 9.29 -7.51
CA LYS A 186 14.86 10.31 -7.27
C LYS A 186 15.69 10.07 -6.02
N TYR A 187 15.11 9.47 -4.97
CA TYR A 187 15.73 9.43 -3.64
C TYR A 187 16.00 8.02 -3.11
N SER A 188 15.45 6.94 -3.71
CA SER A 188 15.63 5.58 -3.18
C SER A 188 17.08 5.08 -3.18
N TRP A 189 17.96 5.68 -3.99
CA TRP A 189 19.38 5.34 -4.05
C TRP A 189 20.20 5.98 -2.91
N CYS A 190 19.69 7.02 -2.25
CA CYS A 190 20.44 7.77 -1.23
C CYS A 190 19.68 8.01 0.09
N CYS A 191 18.39 7.73 0.14
CA CYS A 191 17.53 7.99 1.30
C CYS A 191 16.84 6.69 1.76
N HIS A 192 16.71 6.54 3.08
CA HIS A 192 15.84 5.50 3.65
C HIS A 192 14.37 5.80 3.36
N LEU A 193 13.54 4.76 3.35
CA LEU A 193 12.12 4.84 3.01
C LEU A 193 11.40 6.00 3.72
N GLN A 194 11.61 6.17 5.03
CA GLN A 194 11.05 7.28 5.81
C GLN A 194 11.42 8.67 5.27
N GLU A 195 12.68 8.85 4.86
CA GLU A 195 13.19 10.13 4.39
C GLU A 195 12.71 10.40 2.95
N VAL A 196 12.45 9.34 2.17
CA VAL A 196 11.76 9.47 0.87
C VAL A 196 10.33 9.99 1.06
N PHE A 197 9.59 9.54 2.08
CA PHE A 197 8.24 10.06 2.35
C PHE A 197 8.19 11.46 2.93
N ARG A 198 9.28 11.93 3.54
CA ARG A 198 9.34 13.27 4.11
C ARG A 198 9.59 14.34 3.03
N LYS A 199 10.02 13.93 1.83
CA LYS A 199 10.34 14.79 0.69
C LYS A 199 9.17 14.95 -0.25
#